data_AF-A0A2D6DL56-F1
#
_entry.id   AF-A0A2D6DL56-F1
#
_cell.length_a   1.000
_cell.length_b   1.000
_cell.length_c   1.000
_cell.angle_alpha   90.00
_cell.angle_beta   90.00
_cell.angle_gamma   90.00
#
_symmetry.space_group_name_H-M   'P 1'
#
loop_
_entity.id
_entity.type
_entity.pdbx_description
1 polymer ?
#
loop_
_entity_poly.entity_id
_entity_poly.type
_entity_poly.pdbx_seq_one_letter_code
_entity_poly.pdbx_strand_id
1 'polypeptide(L)'
;MMLYEALQTAMDNKDIDAYAELLHEDFIFVRHQSGTEVNKEDWMSTARIMMASEDLTFERSRCLYENDEILIMHDFMTFPDGTKEAVMAVNMLKDGKIIRIETGATPLS
;
A
#
# COMPACT_ATOMS: atom_id res chain seq x y z
N MET A 1 -17.61 3.13 5.24
CA MET A 1 -16.92 2.77 3.99
C MET A 1 -15.78 1.88 4.41
N MET A 2 -15.64 0.70 3.82
CA MET A 2 -14.50 -0.18 4.14
C MET A 2 -13.24 0.51 3.61
N LEU A 3 -12.21 0.64 4.45
CA LEU A 3 -10.95 1.30 4.11
C LEU A 3 -10.29 0.66 2.90
N TYR A 4 -10.43 -0.67 2.74
CA TYR A 4 -9.98 -1.38 1.55
C TYR A 4 -10.59 -0.82 0.25
N GLU A 5 -11.91 -0.64 0.20
CA GLU A 5 -12.60 -0.14 -1.01
C GLU A 5 -12.15 1.28 -1.35
N ALA A 6 -11.96 2.12 -0.33
CA ALA A 6 -11.46 3.48 -0.50
C ALA A 6 -10.02 3.49 -1.04
N LEU A 7 -9.17 2.62 -0.51
CA LEU A 7 -7.78 2.49 -0.94
C LEU A 7 -7.69 1.97 -2.38
N GLN A 8 -8.47 0.94 -2.73
CA GLN A 8 -8.52 0.42 -4.09
C GLN A 8 -9.03 1.49 -5.06
N THR A 9 -10.08 2.23 -4.69
CA THR A 9 -10.61 3.33 -5.51
C THR A 9 -9.57 4.42 -5.77
N ALA A 10 -8.80 4.80 -4.75
CA ALA A 10 -7.72 5.78 -4.88
C ALA A 10 -6.61 5.26 -5.81
N MET A 11 -6.21 4.00 -5.66
CA MET A 11 -5.18 3.37 -6.50
C MET A 11 -5.63 3.23 -7.96
N ASP A 12 -6.85 2.76 -8.21
CA ASP A 12 -7.41 2.58 -9.55
C ASP A 12 -7.55 3.91 -10.30
N ASN A 13 -7.96 4.96 -9.60
CA ASN A 13 -8.10 6.31 -10.16
C ASN A 13 -6.78 7.09 -10.22
N LYS A 14 -5.68 6.51 -9.73
CA LYS A 14 -4.39 7.20 -9.54
C LYS A 14 -4.54 8.52 -8.77
N ASP A 15 -5.44 8.54 -7.79
CA ASP A 15 -5.75 9.71 -6.96
C ASP A 15 -4.86 9.73 -5.72
N ILE A 16 -3.71 10.40 -5.86
CA ILE A 16 -2.71 10.48 -4.79
C ILE A 16 -3.21 11.28 -3.58
N ASP A 17 -4.13 12.22 -3.78
CA ASP A 17 -4.67 13.05 -2.71
C ASP A 17 -5.69 12.25 -1.89
N ALA A 18 -6.57 11.50 -2.55
CA ALA A 18 -7.46 10.54 -1.89
C ALA A 18 -6.66 9.49 -1.11
N TYR A 19 -5.58 8.95 -1.68
CA TYR A 19 -4.68 8.03 -0.95
C TYR A 19 -4.07 8.69 0.30
N ALA A 20 -3.59 9.94 0.19
CA ALA A 20 -2.97 10.66 1.29
C ALA A 20 -3.94 10.91 2.47
N GLU A 21 -5.23 11.11 2.18
CA GLU A 21 -6.28 11.31 3.18
C GLU A 21 -6.54 10.06 4.02
N LEU A 22 -6.34 8.87 3.45
CA LEU A 22 -6.47 7.57 4.13
C LEU A 22 -5.33 7.28 5.11
N LEU A 23 -4.21 8.00 4.99
CA LEU A 23 -3.06 7.86 5.89
C LEU A 23 -3.19 8.83 7.07
N HIS A 24 -2.90 8.35 8.28
CA HIS A 24 -2.78 9.17 9.48
C HIS A 24 -1.64 10.19 9.33
N GLU A 25 -1.62 11.28 10.09
CA GLU A 25 -0.52 12.28 10.05
C GLU A 25 0.83 11.67 10.47
N ASP A 26 0.84 10.92 11.57
CA ASP A 26 1.99 10.16 12.09
C ASP A 26 2.27 8.84 11.34
N PHE A 27 1.89 8.72 10.07
CA PHE A 27 2.03 7.48 9.31
C PHE A 27 3.50 7.03 9.19
N ILE A 28 3.73 5.72 9.37
CA ILE A 28 5.03 5.06 9.17
C ILE A 28 4.90 3.88 8.20
N PHE A 29 5.70 3.89 7.14
CA PHE A 29 5.90 2.73 6.29
C PHE A 29 7.15 1.95 6.73
N VAL A 30 7.05 0.62 6.75
CA VAL A 30 8.12 -0.29 7.18
C VAL A 30 8.43 -1.25 6.04
N ARG A 31 9.69 -1.24 5.61
CA ARG A 31 10.21 -2.27 4.69
C ARG A 31 10.56 -3.52 5.48
N HIS A 32 9.80 -4.60 5.34
CA HIS A 32 10.09 -5.84 6.07
C HIS A 32 11.52 -6.34 5.83
N GLN A 33 12.02 -6.26 4.60
CA GLN A 33 13.35 -6.75 4.22
C GLN A 33 14.49 -6.10 5.02
N SER A 34 14.38 -4.81 5.35
CA SER A 34 15.45 -4.04 5.99
C SER A 34 15.10 -3.53 7.38
N GLY A 35 13.83 -3.61 7.78
CA GLY A 35 13.31 -2.94 8.98
C GLY A 35 13.31 -1.41 8.90
N THR A 36 13.57 -0.83 7.72
CA THR A 36 13.65 0.62 7.55
C THR A 36 12.27 1.25 7.69
N GLU A 37 12.17 2.25 8.55
CA GLU A 37 10.99 3.08 8.72
C GLU A 37 11.08 4.33 7.85
N VAL A 38 9.97 4.69 7.21
CA VAL A 38 9.83 5.85 6.32
C VAL A 38 8.60 6.63 6.78
N ASN A 39 8.77 7.93 7.02
CA ASN A 39 7.66 8.80 7.43
C ASN A 39 6.69 9.05 6.26
N LYS A 40 5.55 9.69 6.56
CA LYS A 40 4.52 10.01 5.56
C LYS A 40 5.03 10.83 4.38
N GLU A 41 5.82 11.89 4.61
CA GLU A 41 6.26 12.80 3.54
C GLU A 41 7.15 12.06 2.51
N ASP A 42 8.14 11.33 3.02
CA ASP A 42 9.06 10.53 2.21
C ASP A 42 8.32 9.36 1.51
N TRP A 43 7.38 8.74 2.21
CA TRP A 43 6.54 7.69 1.65
C TRP A 43 5.66 8.23 0.52
N MET A 44 4.98 9.36 0.71
CA MET A 44 4.10 9.97 -0.30
C MET A 44 4.87 10.36 -1.57
N SER A 45 6.13 10.75 -1.44
CA SER A 45 7.00 10.99 -2.59
C SER A 45 7.22 9.71 -3.40
N THR A 46 7.45 8.59 -2.73
CA THR A 46 7.60 7.26 -3.36
C THR A 46 6.28 6.79 -3.97
N ALA A 47 5.19 6.87 -3.21
CA ALA A 47 3.85 6.45 -3.63
C ALA A 47 3.39 7.20 -4.88
N ARG A 48 3.67 8.51 -4.98
CA ARG A 48 3.36 9.31 -6.16
C ARG A 48 4.08 8.80 -7.41
N ILE A 49 5.36 8.44 -7.31
CA ILE A 49 6.13 7.88 -8.42
C ILE A 49 5.56 6.52 -8.83
N MET A 50 5.27 5.65 -7.85
CA MET A 50 4.69 4.33 -8.10
C MET A 50 3.33 4.42 -8.80
N MET A 51 2.45 5.29 -8.31
CA MET A 51 1.10 5.48 -8.85
C MET A 51 1.09 6.10 -10.26
N ALA A 52 2.06 6.97 -10.56
CA ALA A 52 2.22 7.57 -11.88
C ALA A 52 2.80 6.59 -12.92
N SER A 53 3.42 5.49 -12.50
CA SER A 53 4.00 4.50 -13.40
C SER A 53 2.92 3.83 -14.27
N GLU A 54 3.21 3.65 -15.55
CA GLU A 54 2.40 2.82 -16.46
C GLU A 54 2.91 1.37 -16.52
N ASP A 55 4.17 1.16 -16.16
CA ASP A 55 4.85 -0.15 -16.21
C ASP A 55 4.73 -0.93 -14.90
N LEU A 56 4.29 -0.28 -13.81
CA LEU A 56 3.95 -0.94 -12.55
C LEU A 56 2.46 -1.30 -12.56
N THR A 57 2.16 -2.60 -12.55
CA THR A 57 0.76 -3.07 -12.50
C THR A 57 0.46 -3.78 -11.19
N PHE A 58 -0.75 -3.56 -10.68
CA PHE A 58 -1.32 -4.25 -9.54
C PHE A 58 -2.40 -5.20 -10.06
N GLU A 59 -2.10 -6.49 -10.04
CA GLU A 59 -3.00 -7.55 -10.47
C GLU A 59 -3.62 -8.22 -9.25
N ARG A 60 -4.92 -8.54 -9.32
CA ARG A 60 -5.61 -9.40 -8.34
C ARG A 60 -5.47 -8.93 -6.89
N SER A 61 -5.40 -7.62 -6.66
CA SER A 61 -5.49 -7.00 -5.33
C SER A 61 -6.73 -7.52 -4.60
N ARG A 62 -6.54 -7.90 -3.34
CA ARG A 62 -7.60 -8.48 -2.51
C ARG A 62 -7.42 -8.14 -1.05
N CYS A 63 -8.54 -7.86 -0.40
CA CYS A 63 -8.66 -7.84 1.05
C CYS A 63 -8.69 -9.28 1.58
N LEU A 64 -7.80 -9.60 2.53
CA LEU A 64 -7.81 -10.88 3.25
C LEU A 64 -8.57 -10.78 4.57
N TYR A 65 -8.45 -9.63 5.24
CA TYR A 65 -9.11 -9.37 6.51
C TYR A 65 -9.15 -7.86 6.76
N GLU A 66 -10.25 -7.36 7.33
CA GLU A 66 -10.41 -5.97 7.70
C GLU A 66 -11.28 -5.85 8.95
N ASN A 67 -10.85 -5.03 9.90
CA ASN A 67 -11.64 -4.56 11.04
C ASN A 67 -11.21 -3.12 11.41
N ASP A 68 -11.65 -2.60 12.56
CA ASP A 68 -11.36 -1.22 12.98
C ASP A 68 -9.88 -0.97 13.38
N GLU A 69 -9.06 -2.00 13.52
CA GLU A 69 -7.66 -1.95 13.97
C GLU A 69 -6.65 -2.36 12.90
N ILE A 70 -7.04 -3.22 11.95
CA ILE A 70 -6.11 -3.81 10.98
C ILE A 70 -6.80 -4.11 9.64
N LEU A 71 -6.07 -3.85 8.55
CA LEU A 71 -6.38 -4.25 7.18
C LEU A 71 -5.21 -5.06 6.60
N ILE A 72 -5.48 -6.30 6.21
CA ILE A 72 -4.51 -7.20 5.57
C ILE A 72 -4.86 -7.32 4.09
N MET A 73 -3.93 -6.92 3.23
CA MET A 73 -4.07 -7.00 1.78
C MET A 73 -3.02 -7.91 1.17
N HIS A 74 -3.35 -8.44 0.00
CA HIS A 74 -2.43 -9.23 -0.80
C HIS A 74 -2.53 -8.82 -2.27
N ASP A 75 -1.41 -8.32 -2.80
CA ASP A 75 -1.30 -7.75 -4.13
C ASP A 75 -0.34 -8.58 -4.97
N PHE A 76 -0.60 -8.70 -6.27
CA PHE A 76 0.33 -9.32 -7.21
C PHE A 76 0.84 -8.23 -8.14
N MET A 77 2.09 -7.84 -7.96
CA MET A 77 2.67 -6.70 -8.65
C MET A 77 3.55 -7.19 -9.80
N THR A 78 3.45 -6.55 -10.97
CA THR A 78 4.44 -6.67 -12.04
C THR A 78 5.23 -5.37 -12.13
N PHE A 79 6.55 -5.46 -12.04
CA PHE A 79 7.46 -4.32 -12.05
C PHE A 79 7.93 -3.98 -13.47
N PRO A 80 8.50 -2.77 -13.69
CA PRO A 80 8.96 -2.35 -15.01
C PRO A 80 10.04 -3.24 -15.64
N ASP A 81 10.79 -3.98 -14.81
CA ASP A 81 11.78 -4.96 -15.29
C ASP A 81 11.17 -6.33 -15.67
N GLY A 82 9.84 -6.45 -15.59
CA GLY A 82 9.08 -7.66 -15.89
C GLY A 82 9.04 -8.67 -14.74
N THR A 83 9.71 -8.40 -13.62
CA THR A 83 9.62 -9.26 -12.44
C THR A 83 8.24 -9.17 -11.81
N LYS A 84 7.82 -10.26 -11.18
CA LYS A 84 6.52 -10.36 -10.50
C LYS A 84 6.71 -10.70 -9.04
N GLU A 85 5.95 -10.04 -8.17
CA GLU A 85 5.98 -10.31 -6.73
C GLU A 85 4.57 -10.41 -6.17
N ALA A 86 4.37 -11.33 -5.23
CA ALA A 86 3.23 -11.32 -4.34
C ALA A 86 3.60 -10.50 -3.10
N VAL A 87 2.92 -9.38 -2.89
CA VAL A 87 3.15 -8.44 -1.80
C VAL A 87 2.01 -8.56 -0.80
N MET A 88 2.36 -8.90 0.45
CA MET A 88 1.44 -8.82 1.57
C MET A 88 1.66 -7.51 2.28
N ALA A 89 0.59 -6.73 2.47
CA ALA A 89 0.61 -5.49 3.21
C ALA A 89 -0.25 -5.61 4.47
N VAL A 90 0.37 -5.37 5.63
CA VAL A 90 -0.32 -5.30 6.92
C VAL A 90 -0.45 -3.83 7.29
N ASN A 91 -1.69 -3.32 7.28
CA ASN A 91 -2.02 -1.94 7.54
C ASN A 91 -2.63 -1.86 8.95
N MET A 92 -1.91 -1.27 9.90
CA MET A 92 -2.46 -0.96 11.22
C MET A 92 -3.23 0.34 11.16
N LEU A 93 -4.36 0.40 11.85
CA LEU A 93 -5.30 1.51 11.80
C LEU A 93 -5.35 2.28 13.12
N LYS A 94 -5.57 3.58 13.01
CA LYS A 94 -5.83 4.49 14.12
C LYS A 94 -6.75 5.59 13.63
N ASP A 95 -7.83 5.85 14.38
CA ASP A 95 -8.81 6.89 14.06
C ASP A 95 -9.41 6.73 12.64
N GLY A 96 -9.62 5.48 12.21
CA GLY A 96 -10.15 5.14 10.88
C GLY A 96 -9.16 5.35 9.72
N LYS A 97 -7.88 5.64 10.01
CA LYS A 97 -6.81 5.86 9.03
C LYS A 97 -5.68 4.88 9.21
N ILE A 98 -4.88 4.68 8.17
CA ILE A 98 -3.68 3.84 8.24
C ILE A 98 -2.58 4.59 9.00
N ILE A 99 -2.14 4.04 10.13
CA ILE A 99 -1.03 4.59 10.92
C ILE A 99 0.29 3.91 10.60
N ARG A 100 0.27 2.63 10.21
CA ARG A 100 1.48 1.89 9.89
C ARG A 100 1.22 0.88 8.78
N ILE A 101 2.16 0.77 7.85
CA ILE A 101 2.18 -0.31 6.86
C ILE A 101 3.48 -1.08 7.01
N GLU A 102 3.40 -2.40 7.06
CA GLU A 102 4.55 -3.28 6.85
C GLU A 102 4.29 -4.17 5.64
N THR A 103 5.24 -4.24 4.71
CA THR A 103 5.13 -5.04 3.49
C THR A 103 6.17 -6.14 3.41
N GLY A 104 5.74 -7.35 3.09
CA GLY A 104 6.59 -8.48 2.72
C GLY A 104 6.34 -8.88 1.27
N ALA A 105 7.41 -8.99 0.47
CA ALA A 105 7.33 -9.37 -0.94
C ALA A 105 7.90 -10.79 -1.14
N THR A 106 7.21 -11.58 -1.95
CA THR A 106 7.64 -12.92 -2.38
C THR A 106 7.75 -12.94 -3.90
N PRO A 107 8.95 -13.17 -4.47
CA PRO A 107 9.10 -13.30 -5.92
C PRO A 107 8.24 -14.43 -6.49
N LEU A 108 7.65 -14.17 -7.66
CA LEU A 108 6.83 -15.12 -8.41
C LEU A 108 7.61 -15.58 -9.64
N SER A 109 7.60 -16.90 -9.88
CA SER A 109 8.26 -17.57 -11.01
C SER A 109 7.44 -17.54 -12.29
#